data_AF-A0A8J7W7C6-F1
#
_entry.id   AF-A0A8J7W7C6-F1
#
_cell.length_a   1.000
_cell.length_b   1.000
_cell.length_c   1.000
_cell.angle_alpha   90.00
_cell.angle_beta   90.00
_cell.angle_gamma   90.00
#
_symmetry.space_group_name_H-M   'P 1'
#
loop_
_entity.id
_entity.type
_entity.pdbx_description
1 polymer ?
#
loop_
_entity_poly.entity_id
_entity_poly.type
_entity_poly.pdbx_seq_one_letter_code
_entity_poly.pdbx_strand_id
1 'polypeptide(L)'
;IQSIPSLDPMDSNFTRVKYVRYADDFVIEVIGSKEMAESIKEDVATFLKEKLNLELNQEKTLITNLGNEKANFLGYEFTKAHCNTKMGKDKQGNRKRSVNGQIQLLVPHKVISQKIREFTQYGESSVFKPRLKLPVLDIINEYNAEIRGLYNYYCLATNVSQRLYKFKYYHYFSMVHTIARKENISVKKVIKKYGIDVPVKDGTGTRRIVGVKYHTKKGEKIMTYFNDRIVKKDFPEANVYDSFGYDISFNSQLITRLNANKCELCGSTENIEVHHVRKLKDIKDKYKKRGRHIPNWVLTMSKMNRKTLIVCKNCHWDIHGGK
;
A
#
# COMPACT_ATOMS: atom_id res chain seq x y z
N ILE A 1 -43.78 -5.97 32.29
CA ILE A 1 -43.05 -4.98 31.44
C ILE A 1 -41.85 -4.53 32.24
N GLN A 2 -40.67 -5.11 32.03
CA GLN A 2 -39.48 -4.78 32.82
C GLN A 2 -38.92 -3.42 32.40
N SER A 3 -38.86 -2.51 33.38
CA SER A 3 -38.37 -1.13 33.29
C SER A 3 -36.91 -1.07 33.76
N ILE A 4 -35.98 -1.59 32.96
CA ILE A 4 -34.54 -1.48 33.27
C ILE A 4 -33.82 -0.96 32.02
N PRO A 5 -33.04 0.13 32.12
CA PRO A 5 -32.31 0.67 30.98
C PRO A 5 -31.27 -0.35 30.50
N SER A 6 -31.31 -0.74 29.22
CA SER A 6 -30.44 -1.78 28.60
C SER A 6 -28.93 -1.47 28.60
N LEU A 7 -28.53 -0.36 29.22
CA LEU A 7 -27.26 0.33 29.07
C LEU A 7 -26.38 0.31 30.32
N ASP A 8 -26.76 -0.35 31.43
CA ASP A 8 -25.87 -0.44 32.59
C ASP A 8 -24.79 -1.54 32.37
N PRO A 9 -23.50 -1.19 32.24
CA PRO A 9 -22.44 -2.14 31.94
C PRO A 9 -21.88 -2.85 33.19
N MET A 10 -22.38 -2.54 34.38
CA MET A 10 -21.96 -3.11 35.68
C MET A 10 -23.16 -3.74 36.42
N ASP A 11 -24.08 -4.37 35.67
CA ASP A 11 -25.14 -5.17 36.28
C ASP A 11 -24.57 -6.55 36.66
N SER A 12 -24.56 -6.86 37.96
CA SER A 12 -24.05 -8.13 38.51
C SER A 12 -24.82 -9.36 38.00
N ASN A 13 -26.02 -9.16 37.44
CA ASN A 13 -26.87 -10.22 36.92
C ASN A 13 -26.74 -10.44 35.40
N PHE A 14 -25.90 -9.67 34.69
CA PHE A 14 -25.85 -9.70 33.22
C PHE A 14 -24.42 -9.76 32.66
N THR A 15 -23.81 -10.94 32.71
CA THR A 15 -22.54 -11.20 32.02
C THR A 15 -22.75 -11.14 30.51
N ARG A 16 -22.07 -10.22 29.83
CA ARG A 16 -22.07 -10.13 28.36
C ARG A 16 -20.74 -10.62 27.83
N VAL A 17 -20.79 -11.70 27.07
CA VAL A 17 -19.64 -12.24 26.34
C VAL A 17 -19.84 -11.97 24.85
N LYS A 18 -18.84 -11.39 24.20
CA LYS A 18 -18.78 -11.28 22.73
C LYS A 18 -17.63 -12.12 22.22
N TYR A 19 -17.89 -12.83 21.13
CA TYR A 19 -16.92 -13.68 20.48
C TYR A 19 -16.74 -13.23 19.03
N VAL A 20 -15.48 -13.05 18.62
CA VAL A 20 -15.10 -12.74 17.24
C VAL A 20 -13.96 -13.66 16.84
N ARG A 21 -14.10 -14.38 15.73
CA ARG A 21 -13.06 -15.26 15.17
C ARG A 21 -12.74 -14.87 13.73
N TYR A 22 -11.47 -14.89 13.39
CA TYR A 22 -10.96 -14.80 12.03
C TYR A 22 -9.86 -15.85 11.84
N ALA A 23 -10.16 -16.89 11.05
CA ALA A 23 -9.30 -18.07 10.91
C ALA A 23 -8.91 -18.63 12.30
N ASP A 24 -7.61 -18.68 12.62
CA ASP A 24 -7.09 -19.22 13.87
C ASP A 24 -7.08 -18.18 15.01
N ASP A 25 -7.17 -16.89 14.69
CA ASP A 25 -7.17 -15.81 15.67
C ASP A 25 -8.59 -15.52 16.16
N PHE A 26 -8.82 -15.53 17.46
CA PHE A 26 -10.10 -15.18 18.07
C PHE A 26 -9.94 -14.28 19.30
N VAL A 27 -10.96 -13.48 19.56
CA VAL A 27 -11.07 -12.59 20.73
C VAL A 27 -12.39 -12.86 21.43
N ILE A 28 -12.30 -13.02 22.75
CA ILE A 28 -13.44 -13.11 23.65
C ILE A 28 -13.45 -11.85 24.50
N GLU A 29 -14.47 -11.03 24.36
CA GLU A 29 -14.68 -9.86 25.21
C GLU A 29 -15.65 -10.24 26.32
N VAL A 30 -15.21 -10.13 27.57
CA VAL A 30 -16.02 -10.42 28.75
C VAL A 30 -16.24 -9.13 29.51
N ILE A 31 -17.50 -8.78 29.77
CA ILE A 31 -17.87 -7.74 30.73
C ILE A 31 -18.05 -8.45 32.08
N GLY A 32 -17.01 -8.46 32.92
CA GLY A 32 -16.99 -9.20 34.19
C GLY A 32 -15.69 -9.02 34.97
N SER A 33 -15.53 -9.80 36.05
CA SER A 33 -14.32 -9.81 36.87
C SER A 33 -13.15 -10.53 36.16
N LYS A 34 -11.92 -10.29 36.63
CA LYS A 34 -10.72 -10.98 36.11
C LYS A 34 -10.79 -12.49 36.30
N GLU A 35 -11.30 -12.92 37.45
CA GLU A 35 -11.48 -14.34 37.80
C GLU A 35 -12.38 -15.05 36.79
N MET A 36 -13.48 -14.41 36.38
CA MET A 36 -14.37 -14.96 35.35
C MET A 36 -13.67 -15.11 34.00
N ALA A 37 -12.80 -14.16 33.63
CA ALA A 37 -12.02 -14.26 32.40
C ALA A 37 -10.98 -15.39 32.47
N GLU A 38 -10.42 -15.67 33.64
CA GLU A 38 -9.51 -16.80 33.88
C GLU A 38 -10.24 -18.14 33.77
N SER A 39 -11.41 -18.28 34.38
CA SER A 39 -12.23 -19.50 34.25
C SER A 39 -12.61 -19.77 32.79
N ILE A 40 -13.05 -18.74 32.05
CA ILE A 40 -13.37 -18.88 30.61
C ILE A 40 -12.14 -19.31 29.80
N LYS A 41 -10.95 -18.83 30.16
CA LYS A 41 -9.70 -19.22 29.49
C LYS A 41 -9.40 -20.71 29.73
N GLU A 42 -9.60 -21.20 30.95
CA GLU A 42 -9.40 -22.62 31.30
C GLU A 42 -10.41 -23.54 30.61
N ASP A 43 -11.68 -23.13 30.56
CA ASP A 43 -12.74 -23.87 29.87
C ASP A 43 -12.45 -24.00 28.37
N VAL A 44 -12.04 -22.90 27.74
CA VAL A 44 -11.66 -22.88 26.31
C VAL A 44 -10.41 -23.73 26.07
N ALA A 45 -9.41 -23.68 26.95
CA ALA A 45 -8.21 -24.51 26.83
C ALA A 45 -8.52 -26.01 26.93
N THR A 46 -9.40 -26.38 27.86
CA THR A 46 -9.86 -27.76 28.05
C THR A 46 -10.63 -28.24 26.83
N PHE A 47 -11.55 -27.43 26.31
CA PHE A 47 -12.32 -27.75 25.10
C PHE A 47 -11.41 -27.94 23.87
N LEU A 48 -10.44 -27.05 23.65
CA LEU A 48 -9.50 -27.14 22.53
C LEU A 48 -8.64 -28.42 22.63
N LYS A 49 -8.21 -28.78 23.84
CA LYS A 49 -7.38 -29.96 24.08
C LYS A 49 -8.17 -31.25 23.92
N GLU A 50 -9.37 -31.35 24.49
CA GLU A 50 -10.15 -32.59 24.51
C GLU A 50 -10.91 -32.86 23.20
N LYS A 51 -11.47 -31.84 22.57
CA LYS A 51 -12.33 -32.00 21.38
C LYS A 51 -11.56 -31.86 20.07
N LEU A 52 -10.55 -30.99 20.05
CA LEU A 52 -9.83 -30.63 18.82
C LEU A 52 -8.36 -31.09 18.84
N ASN A 53 -7.86 -31.62 19.96
CA ASN A 53 -6.45 -31.99 20.16
C ASN A 53 -5.48 -30.86 19.80
N LEU A 54 -5.85 -29.61 20.10
CA LEU A 54 -5.03 -28.43 19.86
C LEU A 54 -4.49 -27.87 21.17
N GLU A 55 -3.21 -27.51 21.17
CA GLU A 55 -2.58 -26.84 22.29
C GLU A 55 -2.73 -25.31 22.16
N LEU A 56 -3.26 -24.70 23.21
CA LEU A 56 -3.38 -23.25 23.30
C LEU A 56 -2.01 -22.63 23.60
N ASN A 57 -1.55 -21.69 22.76
CA ASN A 57 -0.32 -20.96 23.03
C ASN A 57 -0.52 -19.97 24.20
N GLN A 58 -0.08 -20.36 25.39
CA GLN A 58 -0.26 -19.56 26.60
C GLN A 58 0.39 -18.18 26.53
N GLU A 59 1.56 -18.07 25.89
CA GLU A 59 2.30 -16.81 25.74
C GLU A 59 1.55 -15.79 24.88
N LYS A 60 0.79 -16.24 23.89
CA LYS A 60 -0.04 -15.38 23.04
C LYS A 60 -1.36 -14.97 23.71
N THR A 61 -1.87 -15.80 24.62
CA THR A 61 -3.18 -15.58 25.28
C THR A 61 -3.06 -14.71 26.52
N LEU A 62 -3.02 -13.40 26.30
CA LEU A 62 -2.96 -12.38 27.34
C LEU A 62 -4.38 -11.89 27.69
N ILE A 63 -4.72 -11.89 28.98
CA ILE A 63 -5.93 -11.25 29.49
C ILE A 63 -5.61 -9.77 29.71
N THR A 64 -6.11 -8.91 28.83
CA THR A 64 -5.85 -7.46 28.88
C THR A 64 -7.08 -6.69 29.31
N ASN A 65 -6.93 -5.76 30.26
CA ASN A 65 -8.01 -4.84 30.62
C ASN A 65 -8.07 -3.67 29.62
N LEU A 66 -9.10 -3.66 28.79
CA LEU A 66 -9.31 -2.65 27.73
C LEU A 66 -9.53 -1.22 28.24
N GLY A 67 -9.70 -1.02 29.56
CA GLY A 67 -9.79 0.31 30.17
C GLY A 67 -8.45 1.02 30.33
N ASN A 68 -7.38 0.27 30.56
CA ASN A 68 -6.04 0.82 30.82
C ASN A 68 -5.05 0.48 29.69
N GLU A 69 -5.24 -0.66 29.04
CA GLU A 69 -4.33 -1.19 28.04
C GLU A 69 -5.03 -1.35 26.69
N LYS A 70 -4.22 -1.56 25.65
CA LYS A 70 -4.69 -1.81 24.29
C LYS A 70 -4.43 -3.26 23.94
N ALA A 71 -5.42 -3.90 23.34
CA ALA A 71 -5.27 -5.23 22.78
C ALA A 71 -4.96 -5.15 21.27
N ASN A 72 -4.25 -6.15 20.75
CA ASN A 72 -3.95 -6.27 19.33
C ASN A 72 -4.78 -7.39 18.71
N PHE A 73 -5.45 -7.12 17.60
CA PHE A 73 -6.17 -8.14 16.84
C PHE A 73 -6.12 -7.80 15.35
N LEU A 74 -5.75 -8.76 14.51
CA LEU A 74 -5.63 -8.59 13.05
C LEU A 74 -4.87 -7.32 12.63
N GLY A 75 -3.74 -7.02 13.28
CA GLY A 75 -2.93 -5.84 12.96
C GLY A 75 -3.54 -4.49 13.34
N TYR A 76 -4.68 -4.48 14.04
CA TYR A 76 -5.27 -3.32 14.70
C TYR A 76 -4.98 -3.33 16.19
N GLU A 77 -4.77 -2.14 16.76
CA GLU A 77 -4.90 -1.91 18.20
C GLU A 77 -6.36 -1.58 18.48
N PHE A 78 -6.96 -2.11 19.55
CA PHE A 78 -8.28 -1.67 19.99
C PHE A 78 -8.29 -1.35 21.48
N THR A 79 -9.10 -0.37 21.84
CA THR A 79 -9.23 0.14 23.21
C THR A 79 -10.67 0.55 23.48
N LYS A 80 -11.05 0.57 24.75
CA LYS A 80 -12.33 1.16 25.14
C LYS A 80 -12.19 2.67 25.03
N ALA A 81 -13.07 3.30 24.27
CA ALA A 81 -13.09 4.75 24.17
C ALA A 81 -13.36 5.37 25.55
N HIS A 82 -12.35 6.06 26.07
CA HIS A 82 -12.48 7.00 27.17
C HIS A 82 -12.31 8.40 26.58
N CYS A 83 -13.41 9.08 26.28
CA CYS A 83 -13.34 10.50 25.98
C CYS A 83 -13.92 11.29 27.17
N ASN A 84 -13.05 11.91 27.95
CA ASN A 84 -13.48 12.83 29.01
C ASN A 84 -13.99 14.18 28.46
N THR A 85 -13.81 14.44 27.16
CA THR A 85 -13.95 15.79 26.58
C THR A 85 -15.11 15.93 25.59
N LYS A 86 -15.61 14.86 24.95
CA LYS A 86 -16.73 14.96 23.98
C LYS A 86 -18.06 14.60 24.64
N MET A 87 -18.84 15.62 25.01
CA MET A 87 -20.25 15.48 25.35
C MET A 87 -21.09 15.53 24.07
N GLY A 88 -21.83 14.45 23.79
CA GLY A 88 -22.89 14.46 22.77
C GLY A 88 -24.20 14.99 23.36
N LYS A 89 -25.16 15.37 22.52
CA LYS A 89 -26.55 15.62 22.94
C LYS A 89 -27.42 14.44 22.51
N ASP A 90 -28.28 13.95 23.39
CA ASP A 90 -29.29 12.93 23.08
C ASP A 90 -30.40 13.53 22.20
N LYS A 91 -31.27 12.70 21.60
CA LYS A 91 -32.46 13.14 20.84
C LYS A 91 -33.44 14.00 21.67
N GLN A 92 -33.33 13.94 23.00
CA GLN A 92 -34.07 14.76 23.96
C GLN A 92 -33.30 16.00 24.47
N GLY A 93 -32.16 16.35 23.87
CA GLY A 93 -31.41 17.57 24.20
C GLY A 93 -30.48 17.48 25.42
N ASN A 94 -30.53 16.37 26.18
CA ASN A 94 -29.67 16.14 27.34
C ASN A 94 -28.21 15.89 26.93
N ARG A 95 -27.25 16.48 27.65
CA ARG A 95 -25.81 16.23 27.45
C ARG A 95 -25.47 14.82 27.91
N LYS A 96 -25.24 13.89 26.98
CA LYS A 96 -24.87 12.51 27.27
C LYS A 96 -23.43 12.26 26.81
N ARG A 97 -22.68 11.51 27.61
CA ARG A 97 -21.32 11.05 27.26
C ARG A 97 -21.45 9.92 26.23
N SER A 98 -21.65 10.25 24.95
CA SER A 98 -22.08 9.29 23.92
C SER A 98 -21.00 8.32 23.43
N VAL A 99 -19.73 8.55 23.76
CA VAL A 99 -18.61 7.75 23.23
C VAL A 99 -18.02 6.80 24.28
N ASN A 100 -18.30 7.01 25.57
CA ASN A 100 -17.70 6.20 26.63
C ASN A 100 -18.23 4.76 26.56
N GLY A 101 -17.32 3.82 26.38
CA GLY A 101 -17.64 2.39 26.34
C GLY A 101 -17.74 1.76 24.96
N GLN A 102 -17.62 2.53 23.87
CA GLN A 102 -17.49 1.96 22.52
C GLN A 102 -16.07 1.50 22.24
N ILE A 103 -15.93 0.36 21.57
CA ILE A 103 -14.63 -0.15 21.12
C ILE A 103 -14.13 0.72 19.97
N GLN A 104 -12.92 1.25 20.11
CA GLN A 104 -12.26 2.03 19.06
C GLN A 104 -11.08 1.25 18.49
N LEU A 105 -11.12 1.07 17.18
CA LEU A 105 -9.97 0.59 16.41
C LEU A 105 -8.95 1.73 16.24
N LEU A 106 -7.68 1.38 16.34
CA LEU A 106 -6.52 2.25 16.26
C LEU A 106 -5.46 1.58 15.38
N VAL A 107 -4.73 2.40 14.63
CA VAL A 107 -3.54 1.97 13.89
C VAL A 107 -2.36 1.86 14.86
N PRO A 108 -1.69 0.70 14.95
CA PRO A 108 -0.53 0.54 15.82
C PRO A 108 0.62 1.49 15.48
N HIS A 109 1.28 2.04 16.50
CA HIS A 109 2.43 2.94 16.27
C HIS A 109 3.62 2.23 15.63
N LYS A 110 3.85 0.98 16.03
CA LYS A 110 4.98 0.16 15.57
C LYS A 110 4.91 -0.06 14.06
N VAL A 111 3.74 -0.43 13.53
CA VAL A 111 3.54 -0.69 12.09
C VAL A 111 3.87 0.53 11.24
N ILE A 112 3.33 1.70 11.62
CA ILE A 112 3.56 2.94 10.86
C ILE A 112 5.01 3.38 10.96
N SER A 113 5.63 3.24 12.13
CA SER A 113 7.03 3.58 12.31
C SER A 113 7.96 2.67 11.51
N GLN A 114 7.66 1.37 11.44
CA GLN A 114 8.40 0.43 10.61
C GLN A 114 8.30 0.78 9.12
N LYS A 115 7.08 1.06 8.63
CA LYS A 115 6.90 1.52 7.24
C LYS A 115 7.62 2.83 6.95
N ILE A 116 7.62 3.79 7.88
CA ILE A 116 8.37 5.05 7.71
C ILE A 116 9.88 4.76 7.60
N ARG A 117 10.41 3.84 8.42
CA ARG A 117 11.84 3.49 8.41
C ARG A 117 12.33 2.99 7.06
N GLU A 118 11.49 2.29 6.30
CA GLU A 118 11.83 1.82 4.94
C GLU A 118 12.09 2.98 3.97
N PHE A 119 11.46 4.13 4.20
CA PHE A 119 11.59 5.33 3.38
C PHE A 119 12.57 6.36 3.95
N THR A 120 13.11 6.16 5.15
CA THR A 120 13.99 7.11 5.81
C THR A 120 15.40 6.57 6.04
N GLN A 121 16.41 7.43 5.92
CA GLN A 121 17.78 7.16 6.34
C GLN A 121 18.20 8.29 7.26
N TYR A 122 18.78 7.96 8.43
CA TYR A 122 19.22 8.94 9.43
C TYR A 122 18.12 9.93 9.88
N GLY A 123 16.84 9.49 9.91
CA GLY A 123 15.71 10.34 10.30
C GLY A 123 15.15 11.24 9.19
N GLU A 124 15.79 11.26 8.01
CA GLU A 124 15.34 12.03 6.85
C GLU A 124 14.78 11.14 5.76
N SER A 125 13.91 11.72 4.92
CA SER A 125 13.35 11.01 3.77
C SER A 125 14.44 10.67 2.77
N SER A 126 14.53 9.41 2.38
CA SER A 126 15.63 8.90 1.55
C SER A 126 15.14 8.33 0.22
N VAL A 127 16.08 8.14 -0.70
CA VAL A 127 15.81 7.54 -2.01
C VAL A 127 15.48 6.06 -1.83
N PHE A 128 14.32 5.65 -2.34
CA PHE A 128 13.96 4.24 -2.38
C PHE A 128 14.64 3.54 -3.56
N LYS A 129 15.79 2.92 -3.27
CA LYS A 129 16.70 2.32 -4.27
C LYS A 129 16.02 1.32 -5.23
N PRO A 130 15.11 0.42 -4.80
CA PRO A 130 14.49 -0.56 -5.70
C PRO A 130 13.75 0.06 -6.89
N ARG A 131 13.10 1.21 -6.69
CA ARG A 131 12.24 1.87 -7.69
C ARG A 131 13.00 2.71 -8.73
N LEU A 132 14.32 2.90 -8.58
CA LEU A 132 15.12 3.73 -9.50
C LEU A 132 15.11 3.24 -10.96
N LYS A 133 14.92 1.93 -11.17
CA LYS A 133 14.89 1.32 -12.51
C LYS A 133 13.58 1.57 -13.26
N LEU A 134 12.49 1.85 -12.55
CA LEU A 134 11.15 2.02 -13.12
C LEU A 134 10.95 3.41 -13.73
N PRO A 135 10.19 3.57 -14.83
CA PRO A 135 9.89 4.89 -15.37
C PRO A 135 9.13 5.75 -14.34
N VAL A 136 9.21 7.09 -14.46
CA VAL A 136 8.64 8.02 -13.46
C VAL A 136 7.14 7.78 -13.23
N LEU A 137 6.40 7.42 -14.29
CA LEU A 137 4.99 7.04 -14.19
C LEU A 137 4.80 5.84 -13.26
N ASP A 138 5.52 4.75 -13.50
CA ASP A 138 5.41 3.51 -12.71
C ASP A 138 5.86 3.73 -11.25
N ILE A 139 6.88 4.58 -11.03
CA ILE A 139 7.27 5.00 -9.67
C ILE A 139 6.08 5.62 -8.95
N ILE A 140 5.42 6.61 -9.55
CA ILE A 140 4.26 7.27 -8.93
C ILE A 140 3.12 6.27 -8.71
N ASN A 141 2.92 5.32 -9.62
CA ASN A 141 1.88 4.31 -9.50
C ASN A 141 2.12 3.37 -8.30
N GLU A 142 3.34 2.87 -8.12
CA GLU A 142 3.68 2.00 -6.99
C GLU A 142 3.54 2.70 -5.64
N TYR A 143 4.05 3.92 -5.53
CA TYR A 143 3.87 4.74 -4.33
C TYR A 143 2.35 4.94 -4.05
N ASN A 144 1.57 5.23 -5.09
CA ASN A 144 0.12 5.40 -4.93
C ASN A 144 -0.60 4.11 -4.51
N ALA A 145 -0.23 2.96 -5.07
CA ALA A 145 -0.80 1.66 -4.68
C ALA A 145 -0.50 1.36 -3.22
N GLU A 146 0.72 1.61 -2.76
CA GLU A 146 1.15 1.33 -1.40
C GLU A 146 0.38 2.13 -0.34
N ILE A 147 0.21 3.44 -0.55
CA ILE A 147 -0.58 4.28 0.37
C ILE A 147 -2.07 3.99 0.29
N ARG A 148 -2.60 3.61 -0.88
CA ARG A 148 -4.01 3.19 -1.04
C ARG A 148 -4.29 1.89 -0.29
N GLY A 149 -3.47 0.87 -0.48
CA GLY A 149 -3.62 -0.41 0.23
C GLY A 149 -3.50 -0.22 1.74
N LEU A 150 -2.52 0.56 2.20
CA LEU A 150 -2.38 0.89 3.62
C LEU A 150 -3.59 1.65 4.18
N TYR A 151 -4.11 2.62 3.43
CA TYR A 151 -5.31 3.37 3.83
C TYR A 151 -6.55 2.50 3.85
N ASN A 152 -6.76 1.66 2.83
CA ASN A 152 -7.90 0.76 2.75
C ASN A 152 -7.88 -0.26 3.90
N TYR A 153 -6.71 -0.83 4.19
CA TYR A 153 -6.57 -1.76 5.30
C TYR A 153 -6.94 -1.13 6.63
N TYR A 154 -6.52 0.12 6.87
CA TYR A 154 -6.69 0.80 8.16
C TYR A 154 -7.89 1.75 8.24
N CYS A 155 -8.71 1.91 7.20
CA CYS A 155 -9.71 2.99 7.11
C CYS A 155 -10.73 3.00 8.25
N LEU A 156 -10.94 1.87 8.94
CA LEU A 156 -11.85 1.71 10.06
C LEU A 156 -11.33 2.34 11.37
N ALA A 157 -10.03 2.60 11.47
CA ALA A 157 -9.43 3.11 12.70
C ALA A 157 -9.71 4.61 12.93
N THR A 158 -9.75 5.00 14.20
CA THR A 158 -10.13 6.36 14.62
C THR A 158 -8.96 7.35 14.48
N ASN A 159 -7.73 6.90 14.66
CA ASN A 159 -6.51 7.71 14.57
C ASN A 159 -5.84 7.69 13.19
N VAL A 160 -6.52 7.16 12.16
CA VAL A 160 -5.97 6.92 10.81
C VAL A 160 -5.43 8.19 10.21
N SER A 161 -6.18 9.28 10.28
CA SER A 161 -5.76 10.58 9.75
C SER A 161 -4.39 10.98 10.32
N GLN A 162 -4.25 11.03 11.64
CA GLN A 162 -3.01 11.46 12.28
C GLN A 162 -1.82 10.58 11.90
N ARG A 163 -2.00 9.25 11.89
CA ARG A 163 -0.91 8.31 11.63
C ARG A 163 -0.52 8.28 10.16
N LEU A 164 -1.49 8.27 9.26
CA LEU A 164 -1.22 8.24 7.83
C LEU A 164 -0.78 9.59 7.27
N TYR A 165 -1.14 10.73 7.87
CA TYR A 165 -0.55 12.03 7.48
C TYR A 165 0.95 12.06 7.74
N LYS A 166 1.40 11.55 8.90
CA LYS A 166 2.84 11.41 9.20
C LYS A 166 3.54 10.51 8.18
N PHE A 167 2.97 9.33 7.89
CA PHE A 167 3.51 8.44 6.87
C PHE A 167 3.55 9.10 5.48
N LYS A 168 2.45 9.74 5.06
CA LYS A 168 2.30 10.42 3.77
C LYS A 168 3.38 11.47 3.54
N TYR A 169 3.80 12.18 4.59
CA TYR A 169 4.89 13.17 4.50
C TYR A 169 6.21 12.50 4.07
N TYR A 170 6.71 11.54 4.85
CA TYR A 170 7.98 10.86 4.56
C TYR A 170 7.92 10.09 3.23
N HIS A 171 6.79 9.42 2.97
CA HIS A 171 6.55 8.67 1.76
C HIS A 171 6.54 9.57 0.51
N TYR A 172 5.93 10.77 0.59
CA TYR A 172 5.95 11.74 -0.50
C TYR A 172 7.36 12.25 -0.80
N PHE A 173 8.11 12.67 0.23
CA PHE A 173 9.47 13.18 0.02
C PHE A 173 10.41 12.09 -0.49
N SER A 174 10.29 10.85 -0.01
CA SER A 174 11.04 9.71 -0.54
C SER A 174 10.79 9.51 -2.04
N MET A 175 9.54 9.63 -2.50
CA MET A 175 9.20 9.57 -3.93
C MET A 175 9.91 10.69 -4.71
N VAL A 176 9.87 11.93 -4.20
CA VAL A 176 10.51 13.09 -4.86
C VAL A 176 12.03 12.92 -4.92
N HIS A 177 12.67 12.45 -3.86
CA HIS A 177 14.10 12.13 -3.85
C HIS A 177 14.45 11.02 -4.86
N THR A 178 13.58 10.02 -4.99
CA THR A 178 13.77 8.92 -5.95
C THR A 178 13.70 9.42 -7.40
N ILE A 179 12.73 10.28 -7.72
CA ILE A 179 12.62 10.92 -9.05
C ILE A 179 13.80 11.87 -9.30
N ALA A 180 14.19 12.67 -8.31
CA ALA A 180 15.34 13.57 -8.37
C ALA A 180 16.62 12.82 -8.75
N ARG A 181 16.89 11.70 -8.08
CA ARG A 181 18.06 10.86 -8.34
C ARG A 181 18.01 10.17 -9.70
N LYS A 182 16.82 9.74 -10.15
CA LYS A 182 16.64 9.12 -11.47
C LYS A 182 16.94 10.09 -12.61
N GLU A 183 16.44 11.32 -12.51
CA GLU A 183 16.55 12.35 -13.54
C GLU A 183 17.82 13.20 -13.39
N ASN A 184 18.63 12.96 -12.34
CA ASN A 184 19.81 13.74 -11.97
C ASN A 184 19.51 15.25 -11.82
N ILE A 185 18.39 15.58 -11.18
CA ILE A 185 17.94 16.96 -10.91
C ILE A 185 17.71 17.17 -9.43
N SER A 186 17.72 18.43 -8.97
CA SER A 186 17.41 18.75 -7.57
C SER A 186 15.92 18.57 -7.26
N VAL A 187 15.59 18.32 -5.99
CA VAL A 187 14.21 18.19 -5.48
C VAL A 187 13.33 19.37 -5.91
N LYS A 188 13.86 20.61 -5.82
CA LYS A 188 13.15 21.82 -6.26
C LYS A 188 12.81 21.77 -7.77
N LYS A 189 13.74 21.30 -8.60
CA LYS A 189 13.52 21.13 -10.04
C LYS A 189 12.49 20.04 -10.34
N VAL A 190 12.44 18.96 -9.56
CA VAL A 190 11.39 17.93 -9.67
C VAL A 190 10.01 18.53 -9.43
N ILE A 191 9.83 19.28 -8.34
CA ILE A 191 8.54 19.89 -7.99
C ILE A 191 8.13 20.95 -9.03
N LYS A 192 9.10 21.65 -9.64
CA LYS A 192 8.82 22.58 -10.74
C LYS A 192 8.39 21.84 -12.02
N LYS A 193 9.10 20.78 -12.41
CA LYS A 193 8.87 20.01 -13.65
C LYS A 193 7.61 19.15 -13.60
N TYR A 194 7.39 18.45 -12.50
CA TYR A 194 6.31 17.48 -12.32
C TYR A 194 5.19 17.98 -11.40
N GLY A 195 5.30 19.19 -10.84
CA GLY A 195 4.25 19.74 -10.00
C GLY A 195 3.04 20.16 -10.82
N ILE A 196 1.90 19.58 -10.50
CA ILE A 196 0.59 19.87 -11.09
C ILE A 196 -0.28 20.47 -9.99
N ASP A 197 -0.96 21.56 -10.31
CA ASP A 197 -1.91 22.20 -9.41
C ASP A 197 -3.23 21.44 -9.46
N VAL A 198 -3.61 20.86 -8.33
CA VAL A 198 -4.83 20.07 -8.18
C VAL A 198 -5.75 20.77 -7.19
N PRO A 199 -7.05 20.90 -7.47
CA PRO A 199 -7.99 21.47 -6.52
C PRO A 199 -7.97 20.68 -5.20
N VAL A 200 -8.01 21.41 -4.09
CA VAL A 200 -8.15 20.82 -2.76
C VAL A 200 -9.60 20.33 -2.61
N LYS A 201 -9.79 19.06 -2.26
CA LYS A 201 -11.14 18.47 -2.13
C LYS A 201 -11.99 19.07 -0.99
N ASP A 202 -11.36 19.72 -0.01
CA ASP A 202 -11.98 20.23 1.23
C ASP A 202 -11.88 21.78 1.39
N GLY A 203 -11.73 22.56 0.31
CA GLY A 203 -11.66 24.02 0.45
C GLY A 203 -11.48 24.80 -0.86
N THR A 204 -11.32 26.10 -0.72
CA THR A 204 -10.96 27.00 -1.84
C THR A 204 -9.45 27.00 -2.03
N GLY A 205 -9.00 26.59 -3.23
CA GLY A 205 -7.59 26.68 -3.62
C GLY A 205 -7.03 25.43 -4.30
N THR A 206 -5.80 25.56 -4.78
CA THR A 206 -5.07 24.50 -5.47
C THR A 206 -3.84 24.10 -4.66
N ARG A 207 -3.57 22.80 -4.57
CA ARG A 207 -2.32 22.26 -4.02
C ARG A 207 -1.45 21.74 -5.16
N ARG A 208 -0.17 22.11 -5.14
CA ARG A 208 0.83 21.60 -6.08
C ARG A 208 1.28 20.21 -5.62
N ILE A 209 1.03 19.20 -6.44
CA ILE A 209 1.41 17.81 -6.17
C ILE A 209 2.23 17.29 -7.35
N VAL A 210 3.25 16.47 -7.09
CA VAL A 210 3.95 15.76 -8.16
C VAL A 210 2.99 14.80 -8.88
N GLY A 211 2.92 14.95 -10.21
CA GLY A 211 2.15 14.09 -11.11
C GLY A 211 2.71 14.09 -12.53
N VAL A 212 2.29 13.11 -13.30
CA VAL A 212 2.71 12.90 -14.69
C VAL A 212 1.46 12.76 -15.56
N LYS A 213 1.45 13.46 -16.70
CA LYS A 213 0.44 13.27 -17.73
C LYS A 213 0.81 12.06 -18.61
N TYR A 214 -0.16 11.23 -18.94
CA TYR A 214 0.01 10.07 -19.80
C TYR A 214 -1.18 9.94 -20.74
N HIS A 215 -0.93 9.49 -21.98
CA HIS A 215 -1.97 9.32 -22.97
C HIS A 215 -2.61 7.93 -22.86
N THR A 216 -3.94 7.89 -22.86
CA THR A 216 -4.71 6.66 -22.98
C THR A 216 -5.51 6.67 -24.29
N LYS A 217 -6.00 5.49 -24.72
CA LYS A 217 -6.88 5.38 -25.91
C LYS A 217 -8.12 6.29 -25.85
N LYS A 218 -8.52 6.72 -24.64
CA LYS A 218 -9.68 7.58 -24.36
C LYS A 218 -9.30 9.05 -24.09
N GLY A 219 -8.04 9.44 -24.28
CA GLY A 219 -7.53 10.80 -24.07
C GLY A 219 -6.38 10.90 -23.06
N GLU A 220 -5.90 12.12 -22.86
CA GLU A 220 -4.84 12.43 -21.89
C GLU A 220 -5.38 12.34 -20.46
N LYS A 221 -4.68 11.58 -19.61
CA LYS A 221 -4.97 11.44 -18.18
C LYS A 221 -3.79 11.93 -17.36
N ILE A 222 -4.08 12.38 -16.15
CA ILE A 222 -3.08 12.84 -15.20
C ILE A 222 -3.03 11.86 -14.03
N MET A 223 -1.85 11.33 -13.73
CA MET A 223 -1.61 10.56 -12.52
C MET A 223 -0.81 11.41 -11.54
N THR A 224 -1.47 11.82 -10.46
CA THR A 224 -0.84 12.55 -9.36
C THR A 224 -0.53 11.62 -8.20
N TYR A 225 0.36 12.04 -7.31
CA TYR A 225 0.48 11.39 -6.01
C TYR A 225 -0.83 11.46 -5.21
N PHE A 226 -1.04 10.49 -4.33
CA PHE A 226 -2.24 10.28 -3.53
C PHE A 226 -2.80 11.58 -2.93
N ASN A 227 -3.99 11.94 -3.43
CA ASN A 227 -4.72 13.15 -3.08
C ASN A 227 -6.03 12.87 -2.36
N ASP A 228 -6.36 11.60 -2.10
CA ASP A 228 -7.61 11.29 -1.43
C ASP A 228 -7.57 11.66 0.05
N ARG A 229 -8.78 11.86 0.58
CA ARG A 229 -9.00 12.30 1.95
C ARG A 229 -8.72 11.13 2.88
N ILE A 230 -7.82 11.33 3.83
CA ILE A 230 -7.50 10.33 4.85
C ILE A 230 -8.43 10.58 6.04
N VAL A 231 -9.60 9.96 6.00
CA VAL A 231 -10.60 10.00 7.08
C VAL A 231 -11.04 8.59 7.43
N LYS A 232 -11.54 8.41 8.65
CA LYS A 232 -12.20 7.16 9.05
C LYS A 232 -13.40 6.92 8.13
N LYS A 233 -13.52 5.70 7.62
CA LYS A 233 -14.68 5.20 6.89
C LYS A 233 -15.32 4.07 7.69
N ASP A 234 -16.63 3.87 7.52
CA ASP A 234 -17.34 2.77 8.17
C ASP A 234 -17.13 1.44 7.46
N PHE A 235 -16.79 1.48 6.17
CA PHE A 235 -16.47 0.31 5.36
C PHE A 235 -15.27 0.58 4.45
N PRO A 236 -14.40 -0.43 4.22
CA PRO A 236 -13.36 -0.35 3.22
C PRO A 236 -13.98 -0.30 1.82
N GLU A 237 -13.22 0.19 0.84
CA GLU A 237 -13.66 0.14 -0.55
C GLU A 237 -13.55 -1.30 -1.05
N ALA A 238 -14.69 -1.90 -1.44
CA ALA A 238 -14.77 -3.30 -1.87
C ALA A 238 -14.02 -3.59 -3.18
N ASN A 239 -13.76 -2.55 -3.98
CA ASN A 239 -13.09 -2.63 -5.29
C ASN A 239 -11.76 -1.86 -5.30
N VAL A 240 -10.98 -1.94 -4.22
CA VAL A 240 -9.56 -1.59 -4.34
C VAL A 240 -8.91 -2.77 -5.05
N TYR A 241 -8.69 -2.63 -6.35
CA TYR A 241 -7.73 -3.48 -7.06
C TYR A 241 -6.36 -3.21 -6.43
N ASP A 242 -6.05 -3.93 -5.36
CA ASP A 242 -4.68 -4.11 -4.90
C ASP A 242 -4.01 -4.90 -6.03
N SER A 243 -3.42 -4.19 -6.99
CA SER A 243 -2.40 -4.77 -7.87
C SER A 243 -1.11 -5.05 -7.09
N PHE A 244 -1.21 -5.40 -5.81
CA PHE A 244 -0.16 -6.05 -5.06
C PHE A 244 -0.15 -7.52 -5.48
N GLY A 245 0.67 -7.83 -6.48
CA GLY A 245 1.04 -9.22 -6.79
C GLY A 245 0.90 -9.67 -8.23
N TYR A 246 0.28 -8.89 -9.12
CA TYR A 246 0.26 -9.21 -10.55
C TYR A 246 0.69 -8.00 -11.38
N ASP A 247 1.76 -8.22 -12.14
CA ASP A 247 2.53 -7.23 -12.90
C ASP A 247 3.25 -6.19 -12.04
N ILE A 248 4.34 -6.64 -11.39
CA ILE A 248 5.56 -5.84 -11.51
C ILE A 248 5.83 -5.79 -13.00
N SER A 249 5.31 -4.74 -13.63
CA SER A 249 5.45 -4.47 -15.03
C SER A 249 6.88 -3.97 -15.29
N PHE A 250 7.88 -4.79 -14.93
CA PHE A 250 9.23 -4.74 -15.51
C PHE A 250 9.16 -4.76 -17.05
N ASN A 251 7.99 -5.11 -17.61
CA ASN A 251 7.68 -5.15 -19.02
C ASN A 251 6.51 -4.24 -19.45
N SER A 252 6.11 -3.17 -18.72
CA SER A 252 5.03 -2.28 -19.21
C SER A 252 5.35 -1.78 -20.61
N GLN A 253 6.60 -1.40 -20.83
CA GLN A 253 7.11 -0.99 -22.13
C GLN A 253 7.34 -2.14 -23.11
N LEU A 254 7.76 -3.33 -22.67
CA LEU A 254 7.90 -4.48 -23.60
C LEU A 254 6.53 -4.89 -24.12
N ILE A 255 5.54 -5.02 -23.24
CA ILE A 255 4.15 -5.34 -23.57
C ILE A 255 3.54 -4.22 -24.40
N THR A 256 3.79 -2.95 -24.09
CA THR A 256 3.31 -1.81 -24.92
C THR A 256 3.94 -1.82 -26.31
N ARG A 257 5.24 -2.13 -26.43
CA ARG A 257 5.93 -2.23 -27.71
C ARG A 257 5.51 -3.48 -28.50
N LEU A 258 5.25 -4.59 -27.82
CA LEU A 258 4.71 -5.81 -28.42
C LEU A 258 3.30 -5.54 -28.97
N ASN A 259 2.44 -4.90 -28.16
CA ASN A 259 1.09 -4.49 -28.53
C ASN A 259 1.05 -3.41 -29.63
N ALA A 260 2.16 -2.70 -29.87
CA ALA A 260 2.27 -1.80 -31.02
C ALA A 260 2.33 -2.56 -32.35
N ASN A 261 2.49 -3.90 -32.32
CA ASN A 261 2.55 -4.79 -33.47
C ASN A 261 3.39 -4.20 -34.62
N LYS A 262 4.57 -3.65 -34.28
CA LYS A 262 5.48 -3.05 -35.25
C LYS A 262 6.93 -3.45 -34.96
N CYS A 263 7.63 -3.92 -35.99
CA CYS A 263 9.06 -4.22 -35.93
C CYS A 263 9.86 -2.92 -35.74
N GLU A 264 10.80 -2.93 -34.79
CA GLU A 264 11.60 -1.75 -34.44
C GLU A 264 12.78 -1.51 -35.38
N LEU A 265 13.09 -2.47 -36.25
CA LEU A 265 14.16 -2.34 -37.25
C LEU A 265 13.62 -1.91 -38.61
N CYS A 266 12.55 -2.55 -39.10
CA CYS A 266 12.02 -2.32 -40.44
C CYS A 266 10.60 -1.76 -40.47
N GLY A 267 9.89 -1.70 -39.34
CA GLY A 267 8.52 -1.18 -39.29
C GLY A 267 7.43 -2.13 -39.77
N SER A 268 7.74 -3.37 -40.15
CA SER A 268 6.76 -4.39 -40.55
C SER A 268 5.82 -4.78 -39.39
N THR A 269 4.58 -5.13 -39.72
CA THR A 269 3.54 -5.53 -38.76
C THR A 269 3.26 -7.04 -38.75
N GLU A 270 4.00 -7.82 -39.53
CA GLU A 270 3.77 -9.26 -39.70
C GLU A 270 4.70 -10.10 -38.81
N ASN A 271 4.13 -11.11 -38.14
CA ASN A 271 4.84 -12.16 -37.37
C ASN A 271 5.98 -11.63 -36.50
N ILE A 272 5.58 -10.98 -35.41
CA ILE A 272 6.47 -10.26 -34.49
C ILE A 272 6.92 -11.16 -33.34
N GLU A 273 8.22 -11.17 -33.11
CA GLU A 273 8.90 -11.95 -32.07
C GLU A 273 9.76 -11.02 -31.20
N VAL A 274 10.03 -11.45 -29.96
CA VAL A 274 10.92 -10.73 -29.04
C VAL A 274 12.32 -11.33 -29.11
N HIS A 275 13.25 -10.57 -29.67
CA HIS A 275 14.67 -10.90 -29.60
C HIS A 275 15.25 -10.44 -28.27
N HIS A 276 15.95 -11.34 -27.57
CA HIS A 276 16.57 -11.04 -26.27
C HIS A 276 18.06 -11.38 -26.26
N VAL A 277 18.85 -10.55 -25.58
CA VAL A 277 20.29 -10.79 -25.42
C VAL A 277 20.70 -10.79 -23.95
N ARG A 278 21.59 -11.72 -23.57
CA ARG A 278 22.03 -11.95 -22.19
C ARG A 278 22.70 -10.71 -21.56
N LYS A 279 23.67 -10.10 -22.25
CA LYS A 279 24.41 -8.91 -21.78
C LYS A 279 24.69 -7.96 -22.94
N LEU A 280 24.34 -6.69 -22.78
CA LEU A 280 24.60 -5.63 -23.78
C LEU A 280 26.10 -5.34 -23.97
N LYS A 281 26.88 -5.43 -22.88
CA LYS A 281 28.32 -5.20 -22.92
C LYS A 281 29.02 -6.19 -23.85
N ASP A 282 28.64 -7.46 -23.76
CA ASP A 282 29.20 -8.55 -24.57
C ASP A 282 28.98 -8.32 -26.08
N ILE A 283 27.82 -7.77 -26.48
CA ILE A 283 27.55 -7.43 -27.89
C ILE A 283 28.45 -6.28 -28.35
N LYS A 284 28.52 -5.19 -27.56
CA LYS A 284 29.37 -4.03 -27.89
C LYS A 284 30.83 -4.44 -28.01
N ASP A 285 31.30 -5.28 -27.10
CA ASP A 285 32.67 -5.77 -27.08
C ASP A 285 32.94 -6.74 -28.25
N LYS A 286 31.97 -7.60 -28.61
CA LYS A 286 32.07 -8.53 -29.75
C LYS A 286 32.24 -7.80 -31.09
N TYR A 287 31.47 -6.74 -31.34
CA TYR A 287 31.55 -5.98 -32.59
C TYR A 287 32.69 -4.94 -32.59
N LYS A 288 33.08 -4.39 -31.43
CA LYS A 288 34.30 -3.57 -31.31
C LYS A 288 35.58 -4.36 -31.59
N LYS A 289 35.70 -5.59 -31.07
CA LYS A 289 36.92 -6.42 -31.22
C LYS A 289 37.12 -6.98 -32.63
N ARG A 290 36.05 -7.16 -33.40
CA ARG A 290 36.11 -7.83 -34.72
C ARG A 290 36.37 -6.89 -35.90
N GLY A 291 36.45 -5.57 -35.70
CA GLY A 291 36.68 -4.60 -36.80
C GLY A 291 35.61 -4.64 -37.90
N ARG A 292 34.44 -5.24 -37.65
CA ARG A 292 33.34 -5.36 -38.62
C ARG A 292 32.37 -4.20 -38.48
N HIS A 293 31.71 -3.85 -39.57
CA HIS A 293 30.59 -2.91 -39.59
C HIS A 293 29.56 -3.29 -38.51
N ILE A 294 29.13 -2.31 -37.70
CA ILE A 294 28.20 -2.55 -36.59
C ILE A 294 26.80 -2.70 -37.18
N PRO A 295 26.13 -3.86 -37.00
CA PRO A 295 24.78 -4.07 -37.51
C PRO A 295 23.78 -3.08 -36.92
N ASN A 296 22.76 -2.71 -37.70
CA ASN A 296 21.77 -1.72 -37.31
C ASN A 296 21.04 -2.11 -36.00
N TRP A 297 20.77 -3.40 -35.79
CA TRP A 297 20.13 -3.88 -34.58
C TRP A 297 20.98 -3.66 -33.31
N VAL A 298 22.31 -3.77 -33.41
CA VAL A 298 23.24 -3.50 -32.30
C VAL A 298 23.24 -2.02 -31.94
N LEU A 299 23.21 -1.14 -32.95
CA LEU A 299 23.12 0.31 -32.76
C LEU A 299 21.79 0.69 -32.09
N THR A 300 20.68 0.12 -32.55
CA THR A 300 19.34 0.35 -31.99
C THR A 300 19.26 -0.11 -30.54
N MET A 301 19.72 -1.33 -30.22
CA MET A 301 19.78 -1.83 -28.83
C MET A 301 20.71 -1.00 -27.95
N SER A 302 21.83 -0.52 -28.49
CA SER A 302 22.79 0.34 -27.79
C SER A 302 22.21 1.72 -27.48
N LYS A 303 21.52 2.34 -28.44
CA LYS A 303 20.83 3.64 -28.26
C LYS A 303 19.68 3.54 -27.25
N MET A 304 18.89 2.47 -27.32
CA MET A 304 17.81 2.21 -26.38
C MET A 304 18.31 1.78 -24.99
N ASN A 305 19.56 1.33 -24.88
CA ASN A 305 20.17 0.77 -23.69
C ASN A 305 19.36 -0.40 -23.09
N ARG A 306 18.84 -1.29 -23.96
CA ARG A 306 17.94 -2.40 -23.59
C ARG A 306 18.38 -3.75 -24.15
N LYS A 307 18.06 -4.81 -23.41
CA LYS A 307 18.38 -6.21 -23.77
C LYS A 307 17.34 -6.87 -24.66
N THR A 308 16.22 -6.20 -24.96
CA THR A 308 15.09 -6.74 -25.71
C THR A 308 14.74 -5.83 -26.89
N LEU A 309 14.48 -6.45 -28.04
CA LEU A 309 14.13 -5.82 -29.30
C LEU A 309 12.94 -6.56 -29.91
N ILE A 310 11.98 -5.82 -30.46
CA ILE A 310 10.79 -6.40 -31.08
C ILE A 310 10.96 -6.38 -32.59
N VAL A 311 10.97 -7.56 -33.20
CA VAL A 311 11.36 -7.74 -34.61
C VAL A 311 10.41 -8.69 -35.32
N CYS A 312 10.23 -8.49 -36.63
CA CYS A 312 9.57 -9.50 -37.45
C CYS A 312 10.49 -10.72 -37.65
N LYS A 313 9.90 -11.85 -38.05
CA LYS A 313 10.62 -13.11 -38.32
C LYS A 313 11.84 -12.96 -39.25
N ASN A 314 11.73 -12.15 -40.31
CA ASN A 314 12.84 -11.90 -41.24
C ASN A 314 14.02 -11.20 -40.55
N CYS A 315 13.74 -10.11 -39.82
CA CYS A 315 14.76 -9.42 -39.05
C CYS A 315 15.32 -10.29 -37.91
N HIS A 316 14.50 -11.17 -37.33
CA HIS A 316 14.95 -12.12 -36.31
C HIS A 316 15.98 -13.10 -36.90
N TRP A 317 15.72 -13.63 -38.09
CA TRP A 317 16.67 -14.46 -38.82
C TRP A 317 17.93 -13.71 -39.25
N ASP A 318 17.84 -12.45 -39.67
CA ASP A 318 19.03 -11.63 -40.00
C ASP A 318 19.94 -11.42 -38.79
N ILE A 319 19.37 -11.23 -37.59
CA ILE A 319 20.14 -11.12 -36.34
C ILE A 319 20.88 -12.43 -36.05
N HIS A 320 20.22 -13.58 -36.20
CA HIS A 320 20.84 -14.89 -36.02
C HIS A 320 21.89 -15.19 -37.11
N GLY A 321 21.67 -14.71 -38.34
CA GLY A 321 22.60 -14.77 -39.46
C GLY A 321 23.78 -13.79 -39.36
N GLY A 322 23.75 -12.87 -38.39
CA GLY A 322 24.82 -11.90 -38.14
C GLY A 322 24.94 -10.79 -39.18
N LYS A 323 23.84 -10.50 -39.90
CA LYS A 323 23.75 -9.43 -40.92
C LYS A 323 23.39 -8.07 -40.33
#